data_AF-A0A9P0NDG2-F1
#
_entry.id   AF-A0A9P0NDG2-F1
#
_cell.length_a   1.000
_cell.length_b   1.000
_cell.length_c   1.000
_cell.angle_alpha   90.00
_cell.angle_beta   90.00
_cell.angle_gamma   90.00
#
_symmetry.space_group_name_H-M   'P 1'
#
loop_
_entity.id
_entity.type
_entity.pdbx_description
1 polymer ?
#
loop_
_entity_poly.entity_id
_entity_poly.type
_entity_poly.pdbx_seq_one_letter_code
_entity_poly.pdbx_strand_id
1 'polypeptide(L)'
;MLFNCFQDNSELSSQDSLLETKFKMPISLGNCYPILERHNPELSNSLMSLVESFLIQYYERYDSQIMSRQTVSEAYHENATFTLSSSLPFKNVNGSLSEYLPESRNFLKTDSHENEKSRYLHKGKENIINFLEKLPKSKHDCG
;
A
#
# COMPACT_ATOMS: atom_id res chain seq x y z
N MET A 1 30.46 31.38 23.10
CA MET A 1 31.34 31.27 21.92
C MET A 1 30.45 31.24 20.68
N LEU A 2 30.24 32.39 20.05
CA LEU A 2 29.64 32.51 18.73
C LEU A 2 30.76 33.07 17.84
N PHE A 3 31.24 32.28 16.90
CA PHE A 3 32.25 32.72 15.95
C PHE A 3 31.58 33.57 14.88
N ASN A 4 31.83 34.88 14.98
CA ASN A 4 31.69 35.84 13.89
C ASN A 4 32.86 35.65 12.92
N CYS A 5 32.57 35.38 11.65
CA CYS A 5 33.48 35.68 10.54
C CYS A 5 32.64 36.20 9.36
N PHE A 6 32.22 37.46 9.47
CA PHE A 6 32.08 38.31 8.30
C PHE A 6 33.15 39.38 8.44
N GLN A 7 34.20 39.24 7.65
CA GLN A 7 35.21 40.28 7.52
C GLN A 7 34.85 41.08 6.27
N ASP A 8 34.33 42.28 6.51
CA ASP A 8 34.20 43.32 5.52
C ASP A 8 35.55 43.56 4.84
N ASN A 9 35.55 43.53 3.52
CA ASN A 9 36.47 44.33 2.72
C ASN A 9 35.68 44.94 1.59
N SER A 10 35.23 46.16 1.87
CA SER A 10 34.75 47.14 0.92
C SER A 10 35.93 47.66 0.09
N GLU A 11 36.04 47.30 -1.19
CA GLU A 11 36.54 48.21 -2.22
C GLU A 11 35.77 47.98 -3.52
N LEU A 12 34.87 48.92 -3.81
CA LEU A 12 34.07 49.00 -5.04
C LEU A 12 34.77 49.96 -6.00
N SER A 13 35.28 49.46 -7.14
CA SER A 13 35.52 50.31 -8.31
C SER A 13 34.28 50.27 -9.20
N SER A 14 33.48 51.33 -9.03
CA SER A 14 32.72 52.09 -10.04
C SER A 14 32.20 51.41 -11.32
N GLN A 15 30.89 51.58 -11.48
CA GLN A 15 30.10 51.66 -12.73
C GLN A 15 29.71 50.33 -13.37
N ASP A 16 28.48 49.87 -13.12
CA ASP A 16 27.41 50.03 -14.12
C ASP A 16 26.03 49.66 -13.55
N SER A 17 25.05 50.49 -13.90
CA SER A 17 23.64 50.39 -13.54
C SER A 17 22.90 49.47 -14.52
N LEU A 18 22.26 48.40 -14.04
CA LEU A 18 20.86 48.02 -14.33
C LEU A 18 20.54 46.61 -13.78
N LEU A 19 19.38 46.50 -13.12
CA LEU A 19 18.70 45.27 -12.69
C LEU A 19 19.45 44.41 -11.65
N GLU A 20 19.04 44.55 -10.38
CA GLU A 20 19.16 43.50 -9.37
C GLU A 20 18.42 42.24 -9.86
N THR A 21 19.04 41.48 -10.75
CA THR A 21 18.64 40.10 -10.97
C THR A 21 19.14 39.32 -9.76
N LYS A 22 18.28 39.16 -8.74
CA LYS A 22 18.52 38.16 -7.69
C LYS A 22 18.78 36.85 -8.40
N PHE A 23 20.04 36.39 -8.39
CA PHE A 23 20.43 35.12 -8.97
C PHE A 23 19.83 34.01 -8.09
N LYS A 24 18.57 33.68 -8.34
CA LYS A 24 17.86 32.65 -7.61
C LYS A 24 18.31 31.32 -8.18
N MET A 25 19.20 30.64 -7.46
CA MET A 25 19.56 29.25 -7.75
C MET A 25 18.28 28.42 -7.83
N PRO A 26 17.93 27.81 -8.98
CA PRO A 26 16.80 26.92 -9.04
C PRO A 26 17.15 25.67 -8.25
N ILE A 27 16.57 25.51 -7.06
CA ILE A 27 16.61 24.25 -6.32
C ILE A 27 15.64 23.29 -7.00
N SER A 28 16.04 22.77 -8.16
CA SER A 28 15.48 21.52 -8.69
C SER A 28 16.02 20.38 -7.85
N LEU A 29 15.56 20.29 -6.60
CA LEU A 29 15.64 19.08 -5.81
C LEU A 29 14.77 18.06 -6.54
N GLY A 30 15.41 17.20 -7.35
CA GLY A 30 14.79 16.23 -8.22
C GLY A 30 13.96 15.19 -7.48
N ASN A 31 12.88 15.62 -6.84
CA ASN A 31 11.86 14.78 -6.23
C ASN A 31 10.90 14.30 -7.33
N CYS A 32 11.45 13.83 -8.44
CA CYS A 32 10.70 13.05 -9.42
C CYS A 32 10.90 11.59 -9.00
N TYR A 33 10.05 11.11 -8.09
CA TYR A 33 9.92 9.67 -7.93
C TYR A 33 9.36 9.14 -9.25
N PRO A 34 10.06 8.25 -9.97
CA PRO A 34 9.48 7.65 -11.15
C PRO A 34 8.21 6.95 -10.71
N ILE A 35 7.07 7.36 -11.29
CA ILE A 35 5.90 6.49 -11.29
C ILE A 35 6.34 5.32 -12.16
N LEU A 36 6.70 4.19 -11.54
CA LEU A 36 6.94 2.97 -12.31
C LEU A 36 5.68 2.74 -13.14
N GLU A 37 5.81 2.82 -14.47
CA GLU A 37 4.76 2.33 -15.36
C GLU A 37 4.44 0.90 -14.91
N ARG A 38 3.20 0.71 -14.47
CA ARG A 38 2.74 -0.61 -14.06
C ARG A 38 2.93 -1.55 -15.23
N HIS A 39 3.55 -2.70 -14.95
CA HIS A 39 3.70 -3.88 -15.81
C HIS A 39 3.46 -3.64 -17.30
N ASN A 40 4.53 -3.57 -18.09
CA ASN A 40 4.47 -3.56 -19.55
C ASN A 40 3.68 -4.79 -20.06
N PRO A 41 2.47 -4.62 -20.62
CA PRO A 41 1.62 -5.74 -21.04
C PRO A 41 1.99 -6.31 -22.41
N GLU A 42 3.02 -5.75 -23.09
CA GLU A 42 3.29 -6.07 -24.50
C GLU A 42 3.89 -7.45 -24.76
N LEU A 43 4.21 -8.23 -23.72
CA LEU A 43 4.59 -9.62 -23.89
C LEU A 43 3.44 -10.51 -23.43
N SER A 44 2.70 -11.12 -24.36
CA SER A 44 1.68 -12.13 -24.09
C SER A 44 2.29 -13.35 -23.41
N ASN A 45 2.49 -13.24 -22.11
CA ASN A 45 2.96 -14.31 -21.26
C ASN A 45 1.76 -15.20 -20.97
N SER A 46 1.82 -16.49 -21.33
CA SER A 46 0.79 -17.48 -20.99
C SER A 46 0.45 -17.49 -19.49
N LEU A 47 1.41 -17.11 -18.64
CA LEU A 47 1.22 -16.89 -17.22
C LEU A 47 0.31 -15.69 -16.90
N MET A 48 0.38 -14.59 -17.66
CA MET A 48 -0.53 -13.46 -17.45
C MET A 48 -1.98 -13.86 -17.76
N SER A 49 -2.23 -14.52 -18.89
CA SER A 49 -3.59 -15.01 -19.21
C SER A 49 -4.13 -16.00 -18.17
N LEU A 50 -3.25 -16.84 -17.61
CA LEU A 50 -3.63 -17.79 -16.56
C LEU A 50 -3.99 -17.06 -15.27
N VAL A 51 -3.17 -16.08 -14.85
CA VAL A 51 -3.41 -15.29 -13.63
C VAL A 51 -4.68 -14.45 -13.78
N GLU A 52 -4.87 -13.78 -14.93
CA GLU A 52 -6.09 -13.01 -15.22
C GLU A 52 -7.34 -13.89 -15.14
N SER A 53 -7.32 -15.06 -15.80
CA SER A 53 -8.43 -16.00 -15.75
C SER A 53 -8.71 -16.51 -14.33
N PHE A 54 -7.67 -16.76 -13.53
CA PHE A 54 -7.83 -17.14 -12.13
C PHE A 54 -8.45 -16.01 -11.30
N LEU A 55 -7.95 -14.77 -11.43
CA LEU A 55 -8.43 -13.63 -10.65
C LEU A 55 -9.90 -13.31 -10.96
N ILE A 56 -10.29 -13.30 -12.24
CA ILE A 56 -11.68 -13.11 -12.66
C ILE A 56 -12.57 -14.17 -11.99
N GLN A 57 -12.23 -15.44 -12.16
CA GLN A 57 -13.01 -16.54 -11.62
C GLN A 57 -13.07 -16.56 -10.09
N TYR A 58 -11.98 -16.16 -9.43
CA TYR A 58 -11.90 -16.07 -7.98
C TYR A 58 -12.81 -14.96 -7.46
N TYR A 59 -12.71 -13.75 -8.01
CA TYR A 59 -13.48 -12.60 -7.53
C TYR A 59 -14.95 -12.65 -7.93
N GLU A 60 -15.31 -13.21 -9.09
CA GLU A 60 -16.70 -13.52 -9.45
C GLU A 60 -17.38 -14.42 -8.38
N ARG A 61 -16.67 -15.44 -7.91
CA ARG A 61 -17.15 -16.33 -6.85
C ARG A 61 -17.14 -15.64 -5.48
N TYR A 62 -16.09 -14.86 -5.19
CA TYR A 62 -15.91 -14.17 -3.93
C TYR A 62 -16.98 -13.11 -3.66
N ASP A 63 -17.35 -12.34 -4.69
CA ASP A 63 -18.32 -11.22 -4.61
C ASP A 63 -19.76 -11.65 -4.87
N SER A 64 -20.00 -12.93 -5.17
CA SER A 64 -21.34 -13.46 -5.37
C SER A 64 -22.21 -13.16 -4.15
N GLN A 65 -23.31 -12.44 -4.36
CA GLN A 65 -24.28 -12.14 -3.31
C GLN A 65 -25.18 -13.34 -3.02
N ILE A 66 -25.33 -14.23 -4.00
CA ILE A 66 -26.23 -15.39 -3.96
C ILE A 66 -25.50 -16.62 -3.38
N MET A 67 -24.22 -16.78 -3.68
CA MET A 67 -23.42 -17.90 -3.21
C MET A 67 -22.56 -17.49 -2.01
N SER A 68 -22.40 -18.38 -1.02
CA SER A 68 -21.44 -18.14 0.06
C SER A 68 -20.01 -18.13 -0.47
N ARG A 69 -19.08 -17.50 0.28
CA ARG A 69 -17.63 -17.60 0.02
C ARG A 69 -17.10 -19.04 0.15
N GLN A 70 -17.92 -20.01 0.58
CA GLN A 70 -17.65 -21.45 0.40
C GLN A 70 -17.24 -21.82 -1.03
N THR A 71 -17.76 -21.11 -2.04
CA THR A 71 -17.46 -21.38 -3.45
C THR A 71 -16.00 -21.15 -3.83
N VAL A 72 -15.25 -20.37 -3.05
CA VAL A 72 -13.80 -20.20 -3.28
C VAL A 72 -12.95 -21.22 -2.52
N SER A 73 -13.55 -22.16 -1.77
CA SER A 73 -12.84 -23.20 -1.01
C SER A 73 -11.94 -24.06 -1.90
N GLU A 74 -12.38 -24.38 -3.11
CA GLU A 74 -11.61 -25.17 -4.10
C GLU A 74 -10.32 -24.46 -4.56
N ALA A 75 -10.24 -23.13 -4.41
CA ALA A 75 -9.03 -22.38 -4.74
C ALA A 75 -7.95 -22.46 -3.64
N TYR A 76 -8.29 -22.96 -2.44
CA TYR A 76 -7.37 -23.08 -1.32
C TYR A 76 -6.88 -24.51 -1.15
N HIS A 77 -5.57 -24.65 -0.95
CA HIS A 77 -4.95 -25.89 -0.54
C HIS A 77 -5.37 -26.27 0.90
N GLU A 78 -5.47 -27.56 1.22
CA GLU A 78 -5.86 -28.06 2.56
C GLU A 78 -5.05 -27.43 3.69
N ASN A 79 -3.76 -27.20 3.46
CA ASN A 79 -2.82 -26.59 4.40
C ASN A 79 -2.49 -25.12 4.09
N ALA A 80 -3.34 -24.43 3.33
CA ALA A 80 -3.13 -23.01 3.01
C ALA A 80 -3.09 -22.15 4.30
N THR A 81 -2.48 -20.98 4.21
CA THR A 81 -2.37 -20.05 5.34
C THR A 81 -2.80 -18.66 4.90
N PHE A 82 -3.57 -17.98 5.73
CA PHE A 82 -4.10 -16.64 5.45
C PHE A 82 -3.91 -15.71 6.66
N THR A 83 -3.64 -14.43 6.37
CA THR A 83 -3.59 -13.35 7.36
C THR A 83 -4.14 -12.07 6.75
N LEU A 84 -4.86 -11.28 7.55
CA LEU A 84 -5.30 -9.95 7.16
C LEU A 84 -4.42 -8.89 7.84
N SER A 85 -4.10 -7.81 7.13
CA SER A 85 -3.48 -6.63 7.71
C SER A 85 -4.24 -5.39 7.26
N SER A 86 -4.50 -4.50 8.20
CA SER A 86 -5.18 -3.23 8.00
C SER A 86 -4.46 -2.13 8.76
N SER A 87 -4.30 -0.96 8.12
CA SER A 87 -3.67 0.21 8.70
C SER A 87 -4.71 1.09 9.41
N LEU A 88 -4.38 1.58 10.60
CA LEU A 88 -5.10 2.70 11.19
C LEU A 88 -4.81 3.96 10.36
N PRO A 89 -5.81 4.68 9.83
CA PRO A 89 -5.53 5.89 9.10
C PRO A 89 -5.01 6.96 10.08
N PHE A 90 -3.92 7.63 9.71
CA PHE A 90 -3.29 8.69 10.53
C PHE A 90 -4.20 9.92 10.77
N LYS A 91 -5.32 10.02 10.04
CA LYS A 91 -6.39 11.01 10.21
C LYS A 91 -7.72 10.31 9.92
N ASN A 92 -8.83 10.75 10.52
CA ASN A 92 -10.18 10.29 10.19
C ASN A 92 -10.49 10.59 8.70
N VAL A 93 -10.10 9.67 7.82
CA VAL A 93 -10.48 9.67 6.41
C VAL A 93 -11.78 8.88 6.31
N ASN A 94 -12.75 9.40 5.56
CA ASN A 94 -14.02 8.72 5.34
C ASN A 94 -13.77 7.34 4.72
N GLY A 95 -14.04 6.30 5.51
CA GLY A 95 -13.69 4.91 5.20
C GLY A 95 -13.29 4.19 6.47
N SER A 96 -14.28 3.63 7.17
CA SER A 96 -14.00 2.97 8.45
C SER A 96 -13.41 1.59 8.21
N LEU A 97 -12.11 1.43 8.49
CA LEU A 97 -11.46 0.12 8.56
C LEU A 97 -11.80 -0.61 9.88
N SER A 98 -12.73 -0.09 10.68
CA SER A 98 -13.13 -0.63 11.98
C SER A 98 -13.56 -2.09 11.94
N GLU A 99 -14.12 -2.55 10.83
CA GLU A 99 -14.56 -3.95 10.67
C GLU A 99 -13.37 -4.90 10.45
N TYR A 100 -12.24 -4.38 9.96
CA TYR A 100 -11.04 -5.16 9.64
C TYR A 100 -9.98 -5.08 10.74
N LEU A 101 -9.97 -4.01 11.54
CA LEU A 101 -9.00 -3.77 12.61
C LEU A 101 -8.94 -4.88 13.68
N PRO A 102 -10.07 -5.47 14.14
CA PRO A 102 -10.04 -6.52 15.15
C PRO A 102 -9.28 -7.78 14.72
N GLU A 103 -9.18 -8.00 13.40
CA GLU A 103 -8.56 -9.17 12.77
C GLU A 103 -7.19 -8.82 12.11
N SER A 104 -6.74 -7.57 12.26
CA SER A 104 -5.50 -7.08 11.65
C SER A 104 -4.25 -7.61 12.37
N ARG A 105 -3.39 -8.29 11.62
CA ARG A 105 -2.11 -8.81 12.09
C ARG A 105 -0.97 -7.88 11.69
N ASN A 106 -0.51 -7.04 12.63
CA ASN A 106 0.65 -6.17 12.45
C ASN A 106 1.81 -6.56 13.38
N PHE A 107 2.90 -7.05 12.79
CA PHE A 107 4.10 -7.46 13.54
C PHE A 107 4.88 -6.31 14.18
N LEU A 108 4.72 -5.09 13.66
CA LEU A 108 5.37 -3.89 14.17
C LEU A 108 4.66 -3.35 15.44
N LYS A 109 3.47 -3.86 15.77
CA LYS A 109 2.74 -3.45 16.97
C LYS A 109 3.31 -4.18 18.20
N THR A 110 4.08 -3.43 18.98
CA THR A 110 4.84 -3.91 20.14
C THR A 110 3.96 -4.50 21.25
N ASP A 111 2.69 -4.08 21.34
CA ASP A 111 1.81 -4.40 22.48
C ASP A 111 1.15 -5.79 22.41
N SER A 112 1.36 -6.56 21.34
CA SER A 112 0.71 -7.86 21.17
C SER A 112 1.59 -9.00 21.70
N HIS A 113 1.10 -9.74 22.69
CA HIS A 113 1.75 -10.97 23.15
C HIS A 113 1.88 -11.97 21.99
N GLU A 114 2.93 -12.78 21.95
CA GLU A 114 3.12 -13.77 20.87
C GLU A 114 1.92 -14.72 20.68
N ASN A 115 1.25 -15.06 21.79
CA ASN A 115 0.04 -15.88 21.78
C ASN A 115 -1.15 -15.18 21.09
N GLU A 116 -1.18 -13.85 21.05
CA GLU A 116 -2.20 -13.10 20.30
C GLU A 116 -1.87 -13.07 18.81
N LYS A 117 -0.59 -13.11 18.43
CA LYS A 117 -0.16 -13.07 17.02
C LYS A 117 -0.50 -14.35 16.25
N SER A 118 -0.65 -15.49 16.95
CA SER A 118 -1.07 -16.76 16.36
C SER A 118 -2.57 -16.82 16.08
N ARG A 119 -3.38 -16.04 16.80
CA ARG A 119 -4.84 -16.03 16.66
C ARG A 119 -5.32 -15.44 15.33
N TYR A 120 -4.54 -14.52 14.76
CA TYR A 120 -4.80 -13.87 13.46
C TYR A 120 -4.24 -14.64 12.25
N LEU A 121 -3.74 -15.85 12.49
CA LEU A 121 -3.18 -16.73 11.47
C LEU A 121 -4.16 -17.87 11.20
N HIS A 122 -4.83 -17.82 10.05
CA HIS A 122 -5.81 -18.83 9.67
C HIS A 122 -5.11 -19.94 8.90
N LYS A 123 -4.93 -21.11 9.54
CA LYS A 123 -4.28 -22.28 8.95
C LYS A 123 -5.31 -23.29 8.47
N GLY A 124 -5.17 -23.73 7.24
CA GLY A 124 -6.02 -24.70 6.58
C GLY A 124 -7.27 -24.08 5.95
N LYS A 125 -7.71 -24.67 4.83
CA LYS A 125 -8.77 -24.09 3.98
C LYS A 125 -10.05 -23.76 4.76
N GLU A 126 -10.49 -24.64 5.66
CA GLU A 126 -11.71 -24.46 6.44
C GLU A 126 -11.66 -23.21 7.31
N ASN A 127 -10.53 -22.98 8.00
CA ASN A 127 -10.35 -21.80 8.83
C ASN A 127 -10.28 -20.52 8.01
N ILE A 128 -9.74 -20.59 6.80
CA ILE A 128 -9.67 -19.45 5.87
C ILE A 128 -11.08 -19.11 5.39
N ILE A 129 -11.87 -20.08 4.92
CA ILE A 129 -13.20 -19.84 4.40
C ILE A 129 -14.15 -19.32 5.49
N ASN A 130 -14.11 -19.92 6.69
CA ASN A 130 -14.86 -19.44 7.85
C ASN A 130 -14.48 -18.00 8.25
N PHE A 131 -13.24 -17.60 8.02
CA PHE A 131 -12.80 -16.22 8.22
C PHE A 131 -13.33 -15.29 7.13
N LEU A 132 -13.15 -15.66 5.86
CA LEU A 132 -13.58 -14.86 4.72
C LEU A 132 -15.09 -14.59 4.76
N GLU A 133 -15.92 -15.55 5.18
CA GLU A 133 -17.36 -15.39 5.33
C GLU A 133 -17.75 -14.25 6.29
N LYS A 134 -16.92 -13.96 7.30
CA LYS A 134 -17.15 -12.89 8.28
C LYS A 134 -16.76 -11.51 7.75
N LEU A 135 -16.00 -11.45 6.66
CA LEU A 135 -15.59 -10.17 6.08
C LEU A 135 -16.78 -9.47 5.39
N PRO A 136 -16.84 -8.13 5.46
CA PRO A 136 -17.85 -7.35 4.75
C PRO A 136 -17.93 -7.74 3.27
N LYS A 137 -19.13 -7.65 2.71
CA LYS A 137 -19.35 -7.91 1.28
C LYS A 137 -18.57 -6.89 0.44
N SER A 138 -18.02 -7.36 -0.66
CA SER A 138 -17.14 -6.61 -1.55
C SER A 138 -17.65 -6.64 -2.98
N LYS A 139 -17.17 -5.70 -3.79
CA LYS A 139 -17.30 -5.70 -5.24
C LYS A 139 -15.96 -5.23 -5.82
N HIS A 140 -15.22 -6.13 -6.44
CA HIS A 140 -13.93 -5.85 -7.05
C HIS A 140 -14.12 -5.35 -8.47
N ASP A 141 -13.37 -4.31 -8.83
CA ASP A 141 -13.25 -3.85 -10.21
C ASP A 141 -12.26 -4.77 -10.94
N CYS A 142 -12.76 -5.58 -11.86
CA CYS A 142 -11.98 -6.65 -12.52
C CYS A 142 -11.42 -6.26 -13.89
N GLY A 143 -11.44 -4.97 -14.25
CA GLY A 143 -10.93 -4.44 -15.52
C GLY A 143 -11.99 -4.15 -16.55
#